data_AF-A0A380WV65-F1
#
_entry.id   AF-A0A380WV65-F1
#
_cell.length_a   1.000
_cell.length_b   1.000
_cell.length_c   1.000
_cell.angle_alpha   90.00
_cell.angle_beta   90.00
_cell.angle_gamma   90.00
#
_symmetry.space_group_name_H-M   'P 1'
#
loop_
_entity.id
_entity.type
_entity.pdbx_description
1 polymer ?
#
loop_
_entity_poly.entity_id
_entity_poly.type
_entity_poly.pdbx_seq_one_letter_code
_entity_poly.pdbx_strand_id
1 'polypeptide(L)'
;MAMVLAINPIINISAPANTAYAAIDQSQLDRLDTTNLERQIKAARYLIDNLPNIISGDKKKRLEELIKNSEDLIRRINKLKASQAVADNLNIRVKNIIRENLDKKNTQFTININSYTSNQEIQSWFLQTVKEDWYFFYSMYGKANVKTKYNSKKTKGDKVYIDSATFTVTYREDPVVDDQVENFANEWVRQNINDYDSDLEKTQKIHDFIVTKNQYNRGDIKDISGGYSIYHPASILYGNGGVCNAYATLFDKLARKSGLDVRYATGYSKKNGEPHIWNMVKVDGNWYNIDTTWDDPTITFNDGYVENLEDFIIYDFFLKSDGEIQKSRTIDNNQDRPQSFSTLNTGLTDTTIQKVGDTYRVVR
;
A
#
# COMPACT_ATOMS: atom_id res chain seq x y z
N MET A 1 24.29 -19.84 -1.11
CA MET A 1 25.02 -18.57 -1.34
C MET A 1 24.18 -17.50 -0.63
N ALA A 2 24.60 -17.10 0.57
CA ALA A 2 23.71 -16.45 1.54
C ALA A 2 23.75 -14.93 1.41
N MET A 3 22.60 -14.33 1.11
CA MET A 3 22.37 -12.89 1.12
C MET A 3 22.47 -12.39 2.57
N VAL A 4 23.61 -11.80 2.93
CA VAL A 4 23.78 -11.11 4.21
C VAL A 4 23.04 -9.78 4.08
N LEU A 5 21.87 -9.67 4.72
CA LEU A 5 21.18 -8.40 4.90
C LEU A 5 22.07 -7.48 5.74
N ALA A 6 22.74 -6.54 5.07
CA ALA A 6 23.50 -5.49 5.72
C ALA A 6 22.53 -4.51 6.38
N ILE A 7 22.45 -4.54 7.71
CA ILE A 7 21.87 -3.44 8.48
C ILE A 7 22.90 -2.30 8.44
N ASN A 8 22.68 -1.32 7.56
CA ASN A 8 23.60 -0.20 7.38
C ASN A 8 23.04 1.04 8.10
N PRO A 9 23.60 1.44 9.26
CA PRO A 9 23.15 2.63 9.98
C PRO A 9 23.90 3.84 9.42
N ILE A 10 23.54 4.32 8.23
CA ILE A 10 24.10 5.57 7.72
C ILE A 10 23.04 6.67 7.87
N ILE A 11 23.04 7.31 9.04
CA ILE A 11 22.54 8.68 9.18
C ILE A 11 23.73 9.49 9.68
N ASN A 12 24.36 10.21 8.76
CA ASN A 12 25.55 11.00 9.04
C ASN A 12 25.13 12.32 9.72
N ILE A 13 25.52 12.51 10.99
CA ILE A 13 25.24 13.73 11.75
C ILE A 13 26.57 14.47 11.95
N SER A 14 26.96 15.33 11.01
CA SER A 14 28.12 16.19 11.15
C SER A 14 27.69 17.62 11.51
N ALA A 15 28.21 18.14 12.63
CA ALA A 15 28.28 19.57 13.00
C ALA A 15 29.76 20.01 12.91
N PRO A 16 30.15 21.31 12.76
CA PRO A 16 29.72 22.41 13.65
C PRO A 16 29.64 23.87 13.08
N ALA A 17 29.11 24.76 13.95
CA ALA A 17 29.19 26.24 14.06
C ALA A 17 28.56 27.10 12.94
N ASN A 18 27.74 28.13 13.16
CA ASN A 18 27.67 29.11 14.27
C ASN A 18 26.30 29.85 14.25
N THR A 19 25.81 30.24 15.44
CA THR A 19 24.88 31.36 15.73
C THR A 19 23.59 31.54 14.90
N ALA A 20 22.50 30.87 15.30
CA ALA A 20 21.15 31.43 15.43
C ALA A 20 20.24 30.39 16.13
N TYR A 21 19.95 30.59 17.41
CA TYR A 21 18.97 29.80 18.16
C TYR A 21 17.55 30.21 17.74
N ALA A 22 17.06 29.66 16.63
CA ALA A 22 15.65 29.60 16.27
C ALA A 22 15.50 28.61 15.10
N ALA A 23 14.67 27.57 15.26
CA ALA A 23 14.41 26.53 14.26
C ALA A 23 15.61 25.61 13.92
N ILE A 24 16.04 24.78 14.88
CA ILE A 24 16.47 23.44 14.47
C ILE A 24 15.22 22.75 13.92
N ASP A 25 15.25 22.54 12.62
CA ASP A 25 14.18 22.23 11.69
C ASP A 25 13.33 21.01 12.11
N GLN A 26 12.12 21.26 12.64
CA GLN A 26 11.12 20.24 12.99
C GLN A 26 10.86 19.29 11.81
N SER A 27 10.96 19.78 10.57
CA SER A 27 10.78 18.97 9.37
C SER A 27 11.90 17.94 9.17
N GLN A 28 13.11 18.15 9.70
CA GLN A 28 14.19 17.16 9.68
C GLN A 28 13.95 16.05 10.70
N LEU A 29 13.34 16.36 11.85
CA LEU A 29 12.97 15.36 12.85
C LEU A 29 11.74 14.55 12.45
N ASP A 30 10.77 15.16 11.78
CA ASP A 30 9.60 14.45 11.22
C ASP A 30 10.02 13.49 10.08
N ARG A 31 11.11 13.81 9.36
CA ARG A 31 11.74 12.94 8.36
C ARG A 31 12.49 11.74 8.95
N LEU A 32 12.72 11.70 10.27
CA LEU A 32 13.32 10.54 10.94
C LEU A 32 12.24 9.47 11.18
N ASP A 33 11.90 8.72 10.13
CA ASP A 33 11.01 7.56 10.18
C ASP A 33 11.75 6.30 10.67
N THR A 34 11.30 5.73 11.79
CA THR A 34 11.87 4.51 12.40
C THR A 34 11.22 3.22 11.91
N THR A 35 10.14 3.30 11.14
CA THR A 35 9.28 2.15 10.77
C THR A 35 10.06 1.05 10.04
N ASN A 36 10.97 1.41 9.13
CA ASN A 36 11.80 0.43 8.43
C ASN A 36 12.78 -0.28 9.38
N LEU A 37 13.42 0.48 10.28
CA LEU A 37 14.37 -0.08 11.24
C LEU A 37 13.67 -0.99 12.27
N GLU A 38 12.46 -0.63 12.71
CA GLU A 38 11.62 -1.46 13.59
C GLU A 38 11.22 -2.77 12.91
N ARG A 39 10.83 -2.73 11.62
CA ARG A 39 10.56 -3.94 10.83
C ARG A 39 11.79 -4.82 10.70
N GLN A 40 12.96 -4.24 10.45
CA GLN A 40 14.22 -4.99 10.37
C GLN A 40 14.60 -5.64 11.71
N ILE A 41 14.40 -4.95 12.84
CA ILE A 41 14.59 -5.52 14.19
C ILE A 41 13.64 -6.70 14.40
N LYS A 42 12.35 -6.55 14.08
CA LYS A 42 11.35 -7.61 14.23
C LYS A 42 11.71 -8.85 13.40
N ALA A 43 12.11 -8.65 12.14
CA ALA A 43 12.58 -9.72 11.27
C ALA A 43 13.85 -10.38 11.83
N ALA A 44 14.83 -9.60 12.29
CA ALA A 44 16.06 -10.12 12.86
C ALA A 44 15.84 -10.95 14.13
N ARG A 45 14.94 -10.51 15.02
CA ARG A 45 14.51 -11.28 16.21
C ARG A 45 13.84 -12.60 15.81
N TYR A 46 12.93 -12.55 14.85
CA TYR A 46 12.28 -13.75 14.31
C TYR A 46 13.29 -14.77 13.78
N LEU A 47 14.33 -14.34 13.05
CA LEU A 47 15.37 -15.24 12.54
C LEU A 47 16.18 -15.89 13.68
N ILE A 48 16.49 -15.16 14.75
CA ILE A 48 17.20 -15.71 15.92
C ILE A 48 16.35 -16.78 16.61
N ASP A 49 15.06 -16.52 16.78
CA ASP A 49 14.15 -17.39 17.54
C ASP A 49 13.74 -18.64 16.74
N ASN A 50 13.63 -18.53 15.41
CA ASN A 50 13.04 -19.58 14.57
C ASN A 50 14.05 -20.31 13.69
N LEU A 51 15.26 -19.78 13.48
CA LEU A 51 16.31 -20.42 12.65
C LEU A 51 17.65 -20.62 13.41
N PRO A 52 17.65 -21.29 14.58
CA PRO A 52 18.82 -21.38 15.45
C PRO A 52 20.00 -22.16 14.84
N ASN A 53 19.76 -23.02 13.85
CA ASN A 53 20.82 -23.75 13.14
C ASN A 53 21.51 -22.91 12.05
N ILE A 54 20.84 -21.85 11.56
CA ILE A 54 21.33 -20.97 10.50
C ILE A 54 21.97 -19.72 11.10
N ILE A 55 21.34 -19.17 12.14
CA ILE A 55 21.81 -18.01 12.89
C ILE A 55 22.37 -18.48 14.24
N SER A 56 23.62 -18.93 14.22
CA SER A 56 24.32 -19.48 15.38
C SER A 56 25.71 -18.86 15.58
N GLY A 57 26.30 -19.08 16.76
CA GLY A 57 27.65 -18.62 17.10
C GLY A 57 27.87 -17.12 16.88
N ASP A 58 28.94 -16.78 16.18
CA ASP A 58 29.32 -15.39 15.92
C ASP A 58 28.29 -14.60 15.10
N LYS A 59 27.55 -15.28 14.21
CA LYS A 59 26.48 -14.64 13.41
C LYS A 59 25.31 -14.21 14.30
N LYS A 60 24.91 -15.06 15.25
CA LYS A 60 23.88 -14.74 16.24
C LYS A 60 24.32 -13.56 17.11
N LYS A 61 25.53 -13.63 17.66
CA LYS A 61 26.09 -12.57 18.50
C LYS A 61 26.15 -11.22 17.78
N ARG A 62 26.57 -11.23 16.51
CA ARG A 62 26.62 -10.02 15.68
C ARG A 62 25.24 -9.45 15.40
N LEU A 63 24.25 -10.30 15.12
CA LEU A 63 22.88 -9.86 14.87
C LEU A 63 22.22 -9.30 16.14
N GLU A 64 22.47 -9.90 17.30
CA GLU A 64 22.02 -9.40 18.61
C GLU A 64 22.63 -8.02 18.94
N GLU A 65 23.92 -7.80 18.64
CA GLU A 65 24.56 -6.48 18.75
C GLU A 65 23.92 -5.44 17.84
N LEU A 66 23.64 -5.80 16.57
CA LEU A 66 22.98 -4.90 15.63
C LEU A 66 21.57 -4.55 16.08
N ILE A 67 20.79 -5.54 16.54
CA ILE A 67 19.46 -5.30 17.14
C ILE A 67 19.57 -4.32 18.30
N LYS A 68 20.49 -4.58 19.25
CA LYS A 68 20.67 -3.71 20.43
C LYS A 68 21.03 -2.27 20.04
N ASN A 69 21.93 -2.10 19.06
CA ASN A 69 22.34 -0.78 18.59
C ASN A 69 21.19 -0.07 17.86
N SER A 70 20.42 -0.78 17.04
CA SER A 70 19.25 -0.23 16.35
C SER A 70 18.13 0.16 17.32
N GLU A 71 17.88 -0.64 18.35
CA GLU A 71 16.94 -0.30 19.43
C GLU A 71 17.42 0.91 20.22
N ASP A 72 18.73 1.04 20.46
CA ASP A 72 19.28 2.24 21.11
C ASP A 72 19.14 3.49 20.25
N LEU A 73 19.36 3.35 18.94
CA LEU A 73 19.14 4.44 17.99
C LEU A 73 17.67 4.87 18.00
N ILE A 74 16.72 3.93 17.95
CA ILE A 74 15.28 4.23 18.06
C ILE A 74 14.98 4.92 19.39
N ARG A 75 15.50 4.43 20.52
CA ARG A 75 15.33 5.08 21.83
C ARG A 75 15.88 6.50 21.84
N ARG A 76 17.03 6.75 21.21
CA ARG A 76 17.65 8.08 21.11
C ARG A 76 16.82 9.00 20.21
N ILE A 77 16.33 8.51 19.08
CA ILE A 77 15.42 9.27 18.19
C ILE A 77 14.13 9.61 18.94
N ASN A 78 13.52 8.63 19.62
CA ASN A 78 12.32 8.85 20.40
C ASN A 78 12.55 9.80 21.57
N LYS A 79 13.71 9.72 22.24
CA LYS A 79 14.10 10.67 23.28
C LYS A 79 14.35 12.07 22.72
N LEU A 80 14.93 12.18 21.53
CA LEU A 80 15.11 13.47 20.84
C LEU A 80 13.76 14.08 20.48
N LYS A 81 12.87 13.31 19.85
CA LYS A 81 11.46 13.69 19.58
C LYS A 81 10.75 14.11 20.87
N ALA A 82 10.94 13.37 21.97
CA ALA A 82 10.36 13.67 23.29
C ALA A 82 11.01 14.89 23.98
N SER A 83 12.31 15.14 23.77
CA SER A 83 13.02 16.29 24.35
C SER A 83 12.70 17.61 23.65
N GLN A 84 12.31 17.56 22.37
CA GLN A 84 11.65 18.67 21.67
C GLN A 84 10.16 18.77 21.99
N ALA A 85 9.53 17.71 22.53
CA ALA A 85 8.12 17.66 22.90
C ALA A 85 7.75 18.45 24.18
N VAL A 86 8.55 19.44 24.61
CA VAL A 86 8.09 20.47 25.55
C VAL A 86 7.06 21.42 24.88
N ALA A 87 6.86 21.30 23.56
CA ALA A 87 5.61 21.65 22.91
C ALA A 87 4.85 20.36 22.55
N ASP A 88 3.73 20.09 23.24
CA ASP A 88 2.78 19.02 22.89
C ASP A 88 2.27 19.27 21.46
N ASN A 89 2.89 18.62 20.47
CA ASN A 89 2.44 18.74 19.08
C ASN A 89 1.19 17.89 18.92
N LEU A 90 0.05 18.52 19.19
CA LEU A 90 -1.29 17.94 19.22
C LEU A 90 -1.56 17.02 18.02
N ASN A 91 -1.07 17.38 16.83
CA ASN A 91 -1.25 16.56 15.62
C ASN A 91 -0.61 15.17 15.76
N ILE A 92 0.63 15.05 16.26
CA ILE A 92 1.37 13.79 16.40
C ILE A 92 0.66 12.91 17.41
N ARG A 93 0.27 13.47 18.56
CA ARG A 93 -0.48 12.74 19.60
C ARG A 93 -1.78 12.19 19.05
N VAL A 94 -2.57 13.01 18.35
CA VAL A 94 -3.86 12.59 17.78
C VAL A 94 -3.67 11.55 16.68
N LYS A 95 -2.74 11.77 15.73
CA LYS A 95 -2.44 10.83 14.64
C LYS A 95 -1.96 9.47 15.17
N ASN A 96 -1.12 9.44 16.20
CA ASN A 96 -0.65 8.18 16.80
C ASN A 96 -1.79 7.37 17.42
N ILE A 97 -2.71 8.02 18.13
CA ILE A 97 -3.87 7.34 18.72
C ILE A 97 -4.83 6.87 17.62
N ILE A 98 -5.03 7.65 16.56
CA ILE A 98 -5.81 7.23 15.39
C ILE A 98 -5.19 5.97 14.79
N ARG A 99 -3.87 5.97 14.54
CA ARG A 99 -3.14 4.85 13.94
C ARG A 99 -3.34 3.56 14.75
N GLU A 100 -3.12 3.60 16.07
CA GLU A 100 -3.30 2.44 16.94
C GLU A 100 -4.72 1.85 16.87
N ASN A 101 -5.74 2.71 16.77
CA ASN A 101 -7.13 2.26 16.66
C ASN A 101 -7.46 1.67 15.28
N LEU A 102 -6.90 2.23 14.20
CA LEU A 102 -7.05 1.71 12.84
C LEU A 102 -6.32 0.38 12.66
N ASP A 103 -5.15 0.20 13.28
CA ASP A 103 -4.40 -1.06 13.29
C ASP A 103 -5.25 -2.18 13.90
N LYS A 104 -5.88 -1.90 15.04
CA LYS A 104 -6.80 -2.80 15.75
C LYS A 104 -8.19 -2.92 15.11
N LYS A 105 -8.44 -2.19 14.02
CA LYS A 105 -9.73 -2.15 13.31
C LYS A 105 -10.91 -1.77 14.22
N ASN A 106 -10.68 -0.91 15.21
CA ASN A 106 -11.74 -0.41 16.08
C ASN A 106 -12.74 0.41 15.25
N THR A 107 -14.03 0.09 15.36
CA THR A 107 -15.11 0.79 14.63
C THR A 107 -15.53 2.09 15.31
N GLN A 108 -15.22 2.25 16.60
CA GLN A 108 -15.45 3.47 17.34
C GLN A 108 -14.40 3.69 18.42
N PHE A 109 -13.89 4.93 18.53
CA PHE A 109 -12.96 5.33 19.59
C PHE A 109 -13.05 6.83 19.85
N THR A 110 -12.67 7.24 21.06
CA THR A 110 -12.67 8.65 21.47
C THR A 110 -11.28 9.09 21.88
N ILE A 111 -10.85 10.23 21.35
CA ILE A 111 -9.57 10.87 21.67
C ILE A 111 -9.82 12.12 22.49
N ASN A 112 -9.13 12.26 23.62
CA ASN A 112 -9.10 13.49 24.39
C ASN A 112 -8.22 14.52 23.67
N ILE A 113 -8.83 15.56 23.11
CA ILE A 113 -8.14 16.61 22.35
C ILE A 113 -7.58 17.65 23.31
N ASN A 114 -8.43 18.18 24.21
CA ASN A 114 -8.12 19.17 25.23
C ASN A 114 -7.28 20.36 24.72
N SER A 115 -7.61 20.87 23.54
CA SER A 115 -6.85 21.96 22.91
C SER A 115 -7.71 22.85 22.03
N TYR A 116 -7.18 24.03 21.70
CA TYR A 116 -7.72 24.90 20.68
C TYR A 116 -7.40 24.34 19.30
N THR A 117 -8.43 23.94 18.55
CA THR A 117 -8.31 23.37 17.21
C THR A 117 -9.70 23.38 16.54
N SER A 118 -9.76 22.99 15.28
CA SER A 118 -10.98 22.92 14.49
C SER A 118 -11.36 21.49 14.11
N ASN A 119 -12.63 21.29 13.76
CA ASN A 119 -13.06 20.02 13.17
C ASN A 119 -12.31 19.71 11.86
N GLN A 120 -11.96 20.74 11.08
CA GLN A 120 -11.22 20.58 9.82
C GLN A 120 -9.82 20.01 10.06
N GLU A 121 -9.11 20.50 11.08
CA GLU A 121 -7.79 19.97 11.46
C GLU A 121 -7.88 18.53 11.93
N ILE A 122 -8.86 18.21 12.80
CA ILE A 122 -9.06 16.83 13.29
C ILE A 122 -9.37 15.87 12.14
N GLN A 123 -10.25 16.28 11.20
CA GLN A 123 -10.53 15.51 9.99
C GLN A 123 -9.29 15.34 9.11
N SER A 124 -8.50 16.41 8.94
CA SER A 124 -7.25 16.37 8.18
C SER A 124 -6.24 15.40 8.79
N TRP A 125 -6.04 15.42 10.12
CA TRP A 125 -5.17 14.47 10.80
C TRP A 125 -5.63 13.03 10.65
N PHE A 126 -6.94 12.78 10.73
CA PHE A 126 -7.50 11.45 10.46
C PHE A 126 -7.22 10.99 9.03
N LEU A 127 -7.57 11.80 8.03
CA LEU A 127 -7.35 11.48 6.62
C LEU A 127 -5.87 11.29 6.29
N GLN A 128 -4.99 12.12 6.85
CA GLN A 128 -3.54 11.94 6.72
C GLN A 128 -3.09 10.61 7.30
N THR A 129 -3.59 10.23 8.48
CA THR A 129 -3.21 8.97 9.15
C THR A 129 -3.68 7.75 8.35
N VAL A 130 -4.92 7.77 7.85
CA VAL A 130 -5.45 6.69 7.02
C VAL A 130 -4.61 6.50 5.74
N LYS A 131 -4.14 7.58 5.13
CA LYS A 131 -3.34 7.56 3.89
C LYS A 131 -1.86 7.18 4.08
N GLU A 132 -1.41 6.98 5.32
CA GLU A 132 -0.05 6.48 5.58
C GLU A 132 0.10 5.01 5.15
N ASP A 133 -0.99 4.24 5.19
CA ASP A 133 -1.08 2.89 4.65
C ASP A 133 -2.02 2.88 3.44
N TRP A 134 -1.43 2.83 2.25
CA TRP A 134 -2.18 2.85 1.00
C TRP A 134 -3.00 1.58 0.79
N TYR A 135 -2.50 0.42 1.20
CA TYR A 135 -3.28 -0.82 1.13
C TYR A 135 -4.55 -0.63 1.95
N PHE A 136 -4.40 -0.25 3.23
CA PHE A 136 -5.53 -0.01 4.11
C PHE A 136 -6.50 1.06 3.55
N PHE A 137 -6.00 2.19 3.06
CA PHE A 137 -6.84 3.25 2.52
C PHE A 137 -7.66 2.81 1.30
N TYR A 138 -7.06 2.04 0.38
CA TYR A 138 -7.70 1.65 -0.87
C TYR A 138 -8.51 0.35 -0.78
N SER A 139 -8.21 -0.59 0.13
CA SER A 139 -8.94 -1.86 0.24
C SER A 139 -9.87 -1.92 1.45
N MET A 140 -9.46 -1.38 2.61
CA MET A 140 -10.17 -1.59 3.88
C MET A 140 -10.97 -0.38 4.36
N TYR A 141 -10.49 0.84 4.14
CA TYR A 141 -11.15 2.05 4.64
C TYR A 141 -12.42 2.39 3.85
N GLY A 142 -13.59 2.33 4.49
CA GLY A 142 -14.86 2.73 3.88
C GLY A 142 -15.11 4.23 4.02
N LYS A 143 -15.44 4.65 5.25
CA LYS A 143 -15.71 6.05 5.62
C LYS A 143 -15.50 6.26 7.10
N ALA A 144 -15.42 7.51 7.52
CA ALA A 144 -15.42 7.86 8.94
C ALA A 144 -16.30 9.08 9.22
N ASN A 145 -16.98 9.05 10.37
CA ASN A 145 -17.69 10.19 10.95
C ASN A 145 -16.94 10.65 12.20
N VAL A 146 -16.78 11.97 12.35
CA VAL A 146 -16.12 12.58 13.52
C VAL A 146 -17.11 13.46 14.26
N LYS A 147 -17.33 13.17 15.54
CA LYS A 147 -18.15 13.99 16.44
C LYS A 147 -17.27 14.60 17.52
N THR A 148 -17.24 15.92 17.61
CA THR A 148 -16.43 16.65 18.58
C THR A 148 -17.28 17.16 19.75
N LYS A 149 -16.67 17.20 20.94
CA LYS A 149 -17.23 17.81 22.15
C LYS A 149 -16.49 19.10 22.45
N TYR A 150 -17.18 20.22 22.37
CA TYR A 150 -16.63 21.54 22.64
C TYR A 150 -16.67 21.90 24.13
N ASN A 151 -15.72 22.74 24.54
CA ASN A 151 -15.72 23.35 25.86
C ASN A 151 -16.17 24.82 25.78
N SER A 152 -17.46 25.07 26.02
CA SER A 152 -18.05 26.41 25.92
C SER A 152 -17.40 27.44 26.86
N LYS A 153 -16.83 27.00 28.00
CA LYS A 153 -16.17 27.89 28.97
C LYS A 153 -14.78 28.33 28.50
N LYS A 154 -14.07 27.49 27.73
CA LYS A 154 -12.72 27.76 27.22
C LYS A 154 -12.71 28.35 25.81
N THR A 155 -13.76 28.10 25.03
CA THR A 155 -13.95 28.72 23.71
C THR A 155 -14.05 30.24 23.85
N LYS A 156 -13.28 30.97 23.05
CA LYS A 156 -13.21 32.45 23.09
C LYS A 156 -13.28 33.01 21.68
N GLY A 157 -14.41 33.64 21.33
CA GLY A 157 -14.66 34.12 19.97
C GLY A 157 -14.49 32.99 18.95
N ASP A 158 -13.67 33.23 17.93
CA ASP A 158 -13.41 32.27 16.85
C ASP A 158 -12.48 31.10 17.27
N LYS A 159 -11.87 31.17 18.45
CA LYS A 159 -11.01 30.10 18.97
C LYS A 159 -11.83 29.05 19.70
N VAL A 160 -12.14 27.97 19.00
CA VAL A 160 -12.87 26.82 19.53
C VAL A 160 -11.93 25.91 20.35
N TYR A 161 -12.34 25.58 21.57
CA TYR A 161 -11.66 24.57 22.39
C TYR A 161 -12.41 23.25 22.34
N ILE A 162 -11.72 22.17 21.94
CA ILE A 162 -12.28 20.82 21.81
C ILE A 162 -11.76 19.96 22.97
N ASP A 163 -12.68 19.43 23.78
CA ASP A 163 -12.36 18.49 24.86
C ASP A 163 -12.02 17.11 24.27
N SER A 164 -12.86 16.60 23.36
CA SER A 164 -12.68 15.27 22.77
C SER A 164 -13.25 15.15 21.35
N ALA A 165 -12.76 14.16 20.60
CA ALA A 165 -13.26 13.77 19.29
C ALA A 165 -13.55 12.27 19.28
N THR A 166 -14.79 11.89 18.93
CA THR A 166 -15.21 10.51 18.75
C THR A 166 -15.26 10.19 17.26
N PHE A 167 -14.49 9.18 16.86
CA PHE A 167 -14.43 8.67 15.50
C PHE A 167 -15.31 7.42 15.41
N THR A 168 -16.14 7.34 14.37
CA THR A 168 -16.86 6.12 13.99
C THR A 168 -16.44 5.75 12.58
N VAL A 169 -15.74 4.63 12.43
CA VAL A 169 -15.11 4.17 11.19
C VAL A 169 -15.87 2.98 10.66
N THR A 170 -16.19 3.00 9.36
CA THR A 170 -16.73 1.87 8.62
C THR A 170 -15.60 1.28 7.78
N TYR A 171 -15.37 -0.02 7.94
CA TYR A 171 -14.47 -0.80 7.09
C TYR A 171 -15.26 -1.43 5.94
N ARG A 172 -14.61 -1.59 4.79
CA ARG A 172 -15.20 -2.20 3.60
C ARG A 172 -15.31 -3.71 3.70
N GLU A 173 -14.44 -4.32 4.51
CA GLU A 173 -14.33 -5.76 4.62
C GLU A 173 -14.01 -6.19 6.05
N ASP A 174 -14.35 -7.43 6.38
CA ASP A 174 -14.04 -8.04 7.67
C ASP A 174 -12.52 -8.31 7.80
N PRO A 175 -11.88 -8.02 8.95
CA PRO A 175 -10.47 -8.35 9.18
C PRO A 175 -10.12 -9.82 8.95
N VAL A 176 -11.04 -10.75 9.23
CA VAL A 176 -10.84 -12.19 8.98
C VAL A 176 -10.72 -12.47 7.48
N VAL A 177 -11.45 -11.75 6.64
CA VAL A 177 -11.35 -11.86 5.17
C VAL A 177 -10.03 -11.27 4.68
N ASP A 178 -9.56 -10.17 5.27
CA ASP A 178 -8.22 -9.62 4.95
C ASP A 178 -7.10 -10.62 5.31
N ASP A 179 -7.21 -11.30 6.45
CA ASP A 179 -6.30 -12.39 6.82
C ASP A 179 -6.35 -13.57 5.83
N GLN A 180 -7.53 -13.89 5.28
CA GLN A 180 -7.65 -14.93 4.23
C GLN A 180 -6.94 -14.51 2.94
N VAL A 181 -7.04 -13.24 2.54
CA VAL A 181 -6.28 -12.71 1.39
C VAL A 181 -4.78 -12.74 1.66
N GLU A 182 -4.36 -12.41 2.87
CA GLU A 182 -2.96 -12.47 3.29
C GLU A 182 -2.39 -13.90 3.19
N ASN A 183 -3.14 -14.88 3.69
CA ASN A 183 -2.78 -16.29 3.61
C ASN A 183 -2.76 -16.80 2.16
N PHE A 184 -3.76 -16.44 1.36
CA PHE A 184 -3.78 -16.75 -0.07
C PHE A 184 -2.53 -16.19 -0.77
N ALA A 185 -2.20 -14.93 -0.52
CA ALA A 185 -1.06 -14.29 -1.18
C ALA A 185 0.26 -14.95 -0.80
N ASN A 186 0.45 -15.34 0.46
CA ASN A 186 1.63 -16.11 0.89
C ASN A 186 1.72 -17.46 0.16
N GLU A 187 0.61 -18.19 0.08
CA GLU A 187 0.59 -19.51 -0.53
C GLU A 187 0.75 -19.45 -2.05
N TRP A 188 0.08 -18.49 -2.71
CA TRP A 188 0.21 -18.27 -4.14
C TRP A 188 1.66 -17.94 -4.52
N VAL A 189 2.31 -17.02 -3.79
CA VAL A 189 3.72 -16.67 -4.04
C VAL A 189 4.61 -17.90 -3.84
N ARG A 190 4.41 -18.67 -2.78
CA ARG A 190 5.17 -19.91 -2.50
C ARG A 190 5.05 -20.95 -3.62
N GLN A 191 3.89 -21.06 -4.26
CA GLN A 191 3.62 -22.04 -5.29
C GLN A 191 4.07 -21.59 -6.70
N ASN A 192 4.03 -20.29 -6.99
CA ASN A 192 4.15 -19.78 -8.35
C ASN A 192 5.45 -19.00 -8.60
N ILE A 193 6.07 -18.47 -7.55
CA ILE A 193 7.29 -17.67 -7.65
C ILE A 193 8.49 -18.49 -7.18
N ASN A 194 9.48 -18.60 -8.07
CA ASN A 194 10.75 -19.24 -7.79
C ASN A 194 11.78 -18.20 -7.33
N ASP A 195 12.70 -18.60 -6.45
CA ASP A 195 13.82 -17.76 -6.00
C ASP A 195 14.70 -17.27 -7.16
N TYR A 196 14.74 -18.01 -8.29
CA TYR A 196 15.50 -17.68 -9.48
C TYR A 196 14.71 -16.89 -10.53
N ASP A 197 13.40 -16.67 -10.34
CA ASP A 197 12.63 -15.83 -11.25
C ASP A 197 13.19 -14.39 -11.24
N SER A 198 13.41 -13.84 -12.42
CA SER A 198 13.71 -12.43 -12.63
C SER A 198 12.56 -11.53 -12.20
N ASP A 199 12.84 -10.23 -12.03
CA ASP A 199 11.79 -9.25 -11.70
C ASP A 199 10.70 -9.22 -12.78
N LEU A 200 11.07 -9.40 -14.05
CA LEU A 200 10.15 -9.48 -15.18
C LEU A 200 9.26 -10.72 -15.08
N GLU A 201 9.83 -11.91 -14.85
CA GLU A 201 9.07 -13.16 -14.73
C GLU A 201 8.10 -13.12 -13.55
N LYS A 202 8.53 -12.59 -12.40
CA LYS A 202 7.65 -12.40 -11.24
C LYS A 202 6.50 -11.46 -11.56
N THR A 203 6.81 -10.32 -12.19
CA THR A 203 5.83 -9.31 -12.56
C THR A 203 4.80 -9.87 -13.54
N GLN A 204 5.25 -10.62 -14.55
CA GLN A 204 4.37 -11.27 -15.52
C GLN A 204 3.48 -12.33 -14.85
N LYS A 205 4.04 -13.24 -14.06
CA LYS A 205 3.23 -14.28 -13.37
C LYS A 205 2.12 -13.68 -12.50
N ILE A 206 2.40 -12.59 -11.81
CA ILE A 206 1.41 -11.89 -10.96
C ILE A 206 0.35 -11.20 -11.83
N HIS A 207 0.79 -10.48 -12.87
CA HIS A 207 -0.10 -9.83 -13.82
C HIS A 207 -1.06 -10.82 -14.46
N ASP A 208 -0.51 -11.87 -15.07
CA ASP A 208 -1.26 -12.86 -15.82
C ASP A 208 -2.28 -13.52 -14.91
N PHE A 209 -1.87 -13.94 -13.71
CA PHE A 209 -2.78 -14.50 -12.72
C PHE A 209 -3.96 -13.58 -12.40
N ILE A 210 -3.70 -12.28 -12.18
CA ILE A 210 -4.77 -11.33 -11.84
C ILE A 210 -5.71 -11.12 -13.03
N VAL A 211 -5.17 -10.88 -14.23
CA VAL A 211 -5.94 -10.60 -15.45
C VAL A 211 -6.76 -11.81 -15.90
N THR A 212 -6.29 -13.03 -15.65
CA THR A 212 -7.05 -14.25 -15.99
C THR A 212 -7.97 -14.73 -14.87
N LYS A 213 -7.89 -14.13 -13.67
CA LYS A 213 -8.64 -14.64 -12.50
C LYS A 213 -10.15 -14.46 -12.66
N ASN A 214 -10.53 -13.32 -13.19
CA ASN A 214 -11.91 -12.97 -13.55
C ASN A 214 -11.87 -11.93 -14.66
N GLN A 215 -13.06 -11.59 -15.17
CA GLN A 215 -13.23 -10.48 -16.09
C GLN A 215 -13.65 -9.24 -15.30
N TYR A 216 -13.25 -8.08 -15.78
CA TYR A 216 -13.58 -6.82 -15.13
C TYR A 216 -15.10 -6.66 -15.02
N ASN A 217 -15.60 -6.86 -13.80
CA ASN A 217 -17.01 -6.81 -13.47
C ASN A 217 -17.17 -6.04 -12.15
N ARG A 218 -18.07 -5.06 -12.14
CA ARG A 218 -18.33 -4.20 -10.98
C ARG A 218 -19.22 -4.88 -9.92
N GLY A 219 -19.05 -6.19 -9.73
CA GLY A 219 -19.76 -7.02 -8.78
C GLY A 219 -21.16 -7.47 -9.20
N ASP A 220 -21.69 -8.47 -8.48
CA ASP A 220 -23.02 -9.04 -8.74
C ASP A 220 -24.14 -8.11 -8.26
N ILE A 221 -23.87 -7.29 -7.24
CA ILE A 221 -24.84 -6.36 -6.64
C ILE A 221 -24.10 -5.10 -6.14
N LYS A 222 -24.45 -3.93 -6.67
CA LYS A 222 -23.90 -2.62 -6.21
C LYS A 222 -22.38 -2.68 -5.94
N ASP A 223 -21.96 -2.49 -4.68
CA ASP A 223 -20.57 -2.46 -4.23
C ASP A 223 -20.07 -3.84 -3.72
N ILE A 224 -20.76 -4.93 -4.07
CA ILE A 224 -20.52 -6.29 -3.59
C ILE A 224 -20.39 -7.30 -4.75
N SER A 225 -19.44 -8.23 -4.60
CA SER A 225 -19.14 -9.32 -5.54
C SER A 225 -18.88 -10.61 -4.77
N GLY A 226 -19.70 -11.65 -4.97
CA GLY A 226 -19.59 -12.90 -4.21
C GLY A 226 -19.70 -12.76 -2.69
N GLY A 227 -20.29 -11.67 -2.18
CA GLY A 227 -20.35 -11.36 -0.75
C GLY A 227 -19.19 -10.50 -0.22
N TYR A 228 -18.23 -10.15 -1.08
CA TYR A 228 -17.06 -9.34 -0.74
C TYR A 228 -17.17 -7.93 -1.30
N SER A 229 -16.50 -6.94 -0.70
CA SER A 229 -16.46 -5.59 -1.24
C SER A 229 -15.72 -5.54 -2.59
N ILE A 230 -16.32 -4.91 -3.62
CA ILE A 230 -15.67 -4.74 -4.95
C ILE A 230 -14.36 -3.94 -4.90
N TYR A 231 -14.09 -3.24 -3.79
CA TYR A 231 -12.87 -2.48 -3.59
C TYR A 231 -11.76 -3.29 -2.91
N HIS A 232 -12.07 -4.50 -2.41
CA HIS A 232 -11.14 -5.35 -1.66
C HIS A 232 -10.66 -6.53 -2.53
N PRO A 233 -9.38 -6.97 -2.43
CA PRO A 233 -8.85 -8.09 -3.22
C PRO A 233 -9.66 -9.39 -3.15
N ALA A 234 -10.39 -9.63 -2.05
CA ALA A 234 -11.25 -10.79 -1.89
C ALA A 234 -12.33 -10.89 -3.00
N SER A 235 -12.82 -9.75 -3.49
CA SER A 235 -13.77 -9.72 -4.62
C SER A 235 -13.19 -10.28 -5.92
N ILE A 236 -11.87 -10.19 -6.09
CA ILE A 236 -11.16 -10.79 -7.23
C ILE A 236 -10.89 -12.27 -6.98
N LEU A 237 -10.44 -12.62 -5.78
CA LEU A 237 -10.00 -13.97 -5.45
C LEU A 237 -11.15 -14.97 -5.29
N TYR A 238 -12.25 -14.51 -4.69
CA TYR A 238 -13.35 -15.34 -4.21
C TYR A 238 -14.72 -14.88 -4.72
N GLY A 239 -14.80 -13.69 -5.32
CA GLY A 239 -16.01 -13.16 -5.95
C GLY A 239 -15.96 -13.26 -7.48
N ASN A 240 -16.82 -12.48 -8.12
CA ASN A 240 -17.03 -12.45 -9.56
C ASN A 240 -16.48 -11.17 -10.23
N GLY A 241 -15.54 -10.46 -9.59
CA GLY A 241 -14.97 -9.22 -10.10
C GLY A 241 -14.88 -8.11 -9.05
N GLY A 242 -14.10 -7.07 -9.36
CA GLY A 242 -13.88 -5.91 -8.50
C GLY A 242 -13.61 -4.65 -9.33
N VAL A 243 -13.25 -3.56 -8.66
CA VAL A 243 -12.83 -2.31 -9.30
C VAL A 243 -11.34 -2.05 -9.06
N CYS A 244 -10.80 -0.99 -9.68
CA CYS A 244 -9.37 -0.67 -9.70
C CYS A 244 -8.65 -0.78 -8.34
N ASN A 245 -9.32 -0.41 -7.25
CA ASN A 245 -8.84 -0.65 -5.88
C ASN A 245 -8.45 -2.10 -5.60
N ALA A 246 -9.33 -3.06 -5.91
CA ALA A 246 -9.13 -4.47 -5.62
C ALA A 246 -7.96 -5.05 -6.43
N TYR A 247 -7.88 -4.72 -7.73
CA TYR A 247 -6.77 -5.10 -8.60
C TYR A 247 -5.44 -4.52 -8.11
N ALA A 248 -5.38 -3.21 -7.88
CA ALA A 248 -4.14 -2.54 -7.53
C ALA A 248 -3.61 -2.99 -6.15
N THR A 249 -4.51 -3.28 -5.22
CA THR A 249 -4.13 -3.77 -3.88
C THR A 249 -3.80 -5.26 -3.86
N LEU A 250 -4.39 -6.07 -4.74
CA LEU A 250 -3.98 -7.47 -4.94
C LEU A 250 -2.60 -7.56 -5.59
N PHE A 251 -2.35 -6.78 -6.65
CA PHE A 251 -1.04 -6.72 -7.30
C PHE A 251 0.05 -6.26 -6.32
N ASP A 252 -0.19 -5.18 -5.57
CA ASP A 252 0.78 -4.71 -4.55
C ASP A 252 1.11 -5.81 -3.54
N LYS A 253 0.09 -6.53 -3.03
CA LYS A 253 0.29 -7.59 -2.04
C LYS A 253 1.12 -8.75 -2.59
N LEU A 254 0.79 -9.26 -3.78
CA LEU A 254 1.53 -10.34 -4.43
C LEU A 254 2.97 -9.90 -4.82
N ALA A 255 3.13 -8.69 -5.36
CA ALA A 255 4.42 -8.16 -5.79
C ALA A 255 5.38 -7.95 -4.61
N ARG A 256 4.94 -7.30 -3.52
CA ARG A 256 5.76 -7.12 -2.31
C ARG A 256 6.20 -8.46 -1.71
N LYS A 257 5.29 -9.44 -1.65
CA LYS A 257 5.59 -10.78 -1.13
C LYS A 257 6.56 -11.55 -2.02
N SER A 258 6.56 -11.26 -3.31
CA SER A 258 7.51 -11.80 -4.29
C SER A 258 8.88 -11.10 -4.27
N GLY A 259 9.06 -10.11 -3.39
CA GLY A 259 10.30 -9.34 -3.26
C GLY A 259 10.44 -8.18 -4.25
N LEU A 260 9.39 -7.83 -4.99
CA LEU A 260 9.41 -6.73 -5.95
C LEU A 260 9.21 -5.37 -5.24
N ASP A 261 9.90 -4.36 -5.77
CA ASP A 261 9.66 -2.98 -5.42
C ASP A 261 8.43 -2.46 -6.16
N VAL A 262 7.34 -2.23 -5.41
CA VAL A 262 6.07 -1.73 -5.95
C VAL A 262 5.63 -0.44 -5.26
N ARG A 263 4.98 0.44 -6.02
CA ARG A 263 4.32 1.66 -5.57
C ARG A 263 2.94 1.75 -6.18
N TYR A 264 2.05 2.47 -5.54
CA TYR A 264 0.77 2.82 -6.12
C TYR A 264 0.90 4.08 -6.98
N ALA A 265 -0.01 4.21 -7.92
CA ALA A 265 -0.15 5.32 -8.81
C ALA A 265 -1.62 5.71 -8.92
N THR A 266 -1.91 7.01 -8.98
CA THR A 266 -3.29 7.51 -9.07
C THR A 266 -3.44 8.55 -10.17
N GLY A 267 -4.68 8.80 -10.57
CA GLY A 267 -5.03 9.84 -11.51
C GLY A 267 -6.49 9.72 -11.92
N TYR A 268 -6.82 10.26 -13.09
CA TYR A 268 -8.19 10.31 -13.60
C TYR A 268 -8.23 9.82 -15.04
N SER A 269 -9.20 8.97 -15.35
CA SER A 269 -9.49 8.55 -16.72
C SER A 269 -9.81 9.77 -17.59
N LYS A 270 -9.15 9.92 -18.74
CA LYS A 270 -9.48 11.00 -19.69
C LYS A 270 -10.81 10.77 -20.40
N LYS A 271 -11.32 9.54 -20.41
CA LYS A 271 -12.57 9.17 -21.08
C LYS A 271 -13.81 9.64 -20.32
N ASN A 272 -13.82 9.47 -19.01
CA ASN A 272 -15.00 9.71 -18.17
C ASN A 272 -14.72 10.51 -16.89
N GLY A 273 -13.46 10.89 -16.63
CA GLY A 273 -13.09 11.64 -15.43
C GLY A 273 -13.17 10.83 -14.12
N GLU A 274 -13.39 9.52 -14.18
CA GLU A 274 -13.40 8.68 -12.98
C GLU A 274 -11.99 8.60 -12.37
N PRO A 275 -11.88 8.67 -11.01
CA PRO A 275 -10.61 8.46 -10.34
C PRO A 275 -10.14 7.01 -10.57
N HIS A 276 -8.84 6.83 -10.73
CA HIS A 276 -8.24 5.54 -11.01
C HIS A 276 -6.99 5.33 -10.16
N ILE A 277 -6.75 4.07 -9.80
CA ILE A 277 -5.55 3.61 -9.09
C ILE A 277 -4.98 2.40 -9.83
N TRP A 278 -3.65 2.36 -9.96
CA TRP A 278 -2.89 1.25 -10.52
C TRP A 278 -1.54 1.14 -9.80
N ASN A 279 -0.62 0.32 -10.31
CA ASN A 279 0.69 0.12 -9.70
C ASN A 279 1.84 0.60 -10.59
N MET A 280 2.96 0.86 -9.95
CA MET A 280 4.27 0.91 -10.58
C MET A 280 5.15 -0.16 -9.97
N VAL A 281 5.90 -0.86 -10.79
CA VAL A 281 6.83 -1.92 -10.38
C VAL A 281 8.21 -1.63 -10.93
N LYS A 282 9.23 -1.91 -10.12
CA LYS A 282 10.62 -1.79 -10.54
C LYS A 282 11.09 -3.11 -11.14
N VAL A 283 11.51 -3.08 -12.40
CA VAL A 283 12.05 -4.23 -13.13
C VAL A 283 13.43 -3.83 -13.64
N ASP A 284 14.45 -4.63 -13.32
CA ASP A 284 15.84 -4.42 -13.74
C ASP A 284 16.34 -2.99 -13.48
N GLY A 285 16.01 -2.45 -12.31
CA GLY A 285 16.45 -1.11 -11.88
C GLY A 285 15.54 0.05 -12.30
N ASN A 286 14.61 -0.16 -13.23
CA ASN A 286 13.77 0.88 -13.82
C ASN A 286 12.31 0.74 -13.37
N TRP A 287 11.63 1.87 -13.18
CA TRP A 287 10.21 1.88 -12.81
C TRP A 287 9.32 1.88 -14.04
N TYR A 288 8.26 1.06 -13.99
CA TYR A 288 7.25 0.95 -15.03
C TYR A 288 5.86 0.97 -14.43
N ASN A 289 4.90 1.50 -15.18
CA ASN A 289 3.49 1.39 -14.82
C ASN A 289 2.94 0.02 -15.23
N ILE A 290 2.04 -0.50 -14.39
CA ILE A 290 1.30 -1.73 -14.65
C ILE A 290 -0.13 -1.55 -14.15
N ASP A 291 -1.12 -1.82 -15.02
CA ASP A 291 -2.53 -1.63 -14.72
C ASP A 291 -3.35 -2.87 -15.08
N THR A 292 -3.34 -3.83 -14.15
CA THR A 292 -4.11 -5.08 -14.26
C THR A 292 -5.62 -4.86 -14.36
N THR A 293 -6.16 -3.66 -14.07
CA THR A 293 -7.59 -3.38 -14.24
C THR A 293 -7.93 -3.06 -15.69
N TRP A 294 -7.06 -2.33 -16.38
CA TRP A 294 -7.30 -1.96 -17.78
C TRP A 294 -6.72 -2.99 -18.76
N ASP A 295 -5.84 -3.87 -18.28
CA ASP A 295 -5.44 -5.10 -18.96
C ASP A 295 -6.44 -6.25 -18.73
N ASP A 296 -7.40 -6.10 -17.81
CA ASP A 296 -8.49 -7.06 -17.65
C ASP A 296 -9.54 -6.88 -18.76
N PRO A 297 -9.78 -7.92 -19.59
CA PRO A 297 -10.70 -7.83 -20.72
C PRO A 297 -12.17 -7.65 -20.29
N THR A 298 -12.81 -6.58 -20.77
CA THR A 298 -14.27 -6.43 -20.67
C THR A 298 -14.95 -7.11 -21.86
N ILE A 299 -15.31 -8.38 -21.69
CA ILE A 299 -15.83 -9.24 -22.76
C ILE A 299 -17.37 -9.18 -22.79
N THR A 300 -17.93 -8.30 -23.63
CA THR A 300 -19.35 -8.35 -24.01
C THR A 300 -19.50 -9.08 -25.34
N PHE A 301 -19.51 -10.41 -25.30
CA PHE A 301 -19.82 -11.24 -26.48
C PHE A 301 -21.25 -11.76 -26.37
N ASN A 302 -22.06 -11.48 -27.39
CA ASN A 302 -23.47 -11.89 -27.46
C ASN A 302 -23.66 -13.34 -27.95
N ASP A 303 -22.61 -13.94 -28.52
CA ASP A 303 -22.62 -15.33 -28.97
C ASP A 303 -21.94 -16.16 -27.87
N GLY A 304 -22.77 -16.77 -27.01
CA GLY A 304 -22.29 -17.70 -26.00
C GLY A 304 -21.47 -18.82 -26.64
N TYR A 305 -20.46 -19.29 -25.90
CA TYR A 305 -19.45 -20.30 -26.28
C TYR A 305 -18.20 -19.74 -26.98
N VAL A 306 -17.48 -18.83 -26.27
CA VAL A 306 -16.02 -18.73 -26.42
C VAL A 306 -15.41 -19.80 -25.52
N GLU A 307 -14.72 -20.78 -26.11
CA GLU A 307 -13.94 -21.75 -25.34
C GLU A 307 -12.70 -21.08 -24.75
N ASN A 308 -12.19 -21.66 -23.65
CA ASN A 308 -10.95 -21.27 -22.97
C ASN A 308 -10.82 -19.76 -22.68
N LEU A 309 -11.93 -19.12 -22.33
CA LEU A 309 -12.01 -17.69 -22.06
C LEU A 309 -11.15 -17.26 -20.87
N GLU A 310 -10.92 -18.18 -19.93
CA GLU A 310 -10.01 -18.06 -18.81
C GLU A 310 -8.54 -17.87 -19.21
N ASP A 311 -8.16 -18.17 -20.45
CA ASP A 311 -6.81 -17.94 -20.97
C ASP A 311 -6.62 -16.55 -21.59
N PHE A 312 -7.69 -15.73 -21.64
CA PHE A 312 -7.65 -14.43 -22.31
C PHE A 312 -6.82 -13.43 -21.51
N ILE A 313 -5.83 -12.85 -22.17
CA ILE A 313 -4.87 -11.93 -21.57
C ILE A 313 -4.52 -10.77 -22.53
N ILE A 314 -4.39 -9.57 -21.96
CA ILE A 314 -3.99 -8.33 -22.63
C ILE A 314 -2.79 -7.74 -21.88
N TYR A 315 -1.88 -7.08 -22.60
CA TYR A 315 -0.66 -6.43 -22.09
C TYR A 315 -0.55 -4.96 -22.53
N ASP A 316 -1.68 -4.32 -22.84
CA ASP A 316 -1.79 -2.93 -23.29
C ASP A 316 -1.17 -1.94 -22.28
N PHE A 317 -1.29 -2.23 -21.00
CA PHE A 317 -0.81 -1.45 -19.87
C PHE A 317 0.24 -2.17 -19.01
N PHE A 318 0.83 -3.25 -19.54
CA PHE A 318 1.94 -3.97 -18.90
C PHE A 318 3.29 -3.27 -19.14
N LEU A 319 3.97 -2.88 -18.07
CA LEU A 319 5.32 -2.28 -18.08
C LEU A 319 5.49 -1.05 -18.98
N LYS A 320 4.54 -0.11 -18.89
CA LYS A 320 4.49 1.10 -19.73
C LYS A 320 5.15 2.32 -19.07
N SER A 321 5.67 3.22 -19.92
CA SER A 321 6.14 4.55 -19.51
C SER A 321 5.01 5.43 -18.99
N ASP A 322 5.37 6.50 -18.26
CA ASP A 322 4.40 7.53 -17.86
C ASP A 322 3.77 8.19 -19.10
N GLY A 323 4.55 8.40 -20.17
CA GLY A 323 4.06 8.97 -21.43
C GLY A 323 2.99 8.12 -22.11
N GLU A 324 3.13 6.79 -22.07
CA GLU A 324 2.13 5.87 -22.60
C GLU A 324 0.85 5.89 -21.75
N ILE A 325 0.98 5.80 -20.42
CA ILE A 325 -0.18 5.89 -19.51
C ILE A 325 -0.91 7.23 -19.68
N GLN A 326 -0.17 8.33 -19.83
CA GLN A 326 -0.73 9.66 -19.99
C GLN A 326 -1.58 9.82 -21.26
N LYS A 327 -1.51 8.92 -22.24
CA LYS A 327 -2.41 8.96 -23.42
C LYS A 327 -3.87 8.77 -23.02
N SER A 328 -4.14 7.93 -22.02
CA SER A 328 -5.50 7.53 -21.65
C SER A 328 -5.98 8.05 -20.28
N ARG A 329 -5.07 8.50 -19.42
CA ARG A 329 -5.39 9.04 -18.08
C ARG A 329 -4.44 10.15 -17.64
N THR A 330 -4.77 10.86 -16.57
CA THR A 330 -3.83 11.73 -15.87
C THR A 330 -3.00 10.91 -14.88
N ILE A 331 -1.89 11.48 -14.42
CA ILE A 331 -1.06 10.90 -13.37
C ILE A 331 -0.89 11.96 -12.28
N ASP A 332 -1.29 11.64 -11.06
CA ASP A 332 -1.06 12.49 -9.90
C ASP A 332 0.42 12.46 -9.54
N ASN A 333 0.98 13.66 -9.37
CA ASN A 333 2.41 13.84 -9.11
C ASN A 333 2.63 14.04 -7.61
N ASN A 334 2.78 12.93 -6.89
CA ASN A 334 3.00 12.91 -5.45
C ASN A 334 4.53 12.86 -5.21
N GLN A 335 5.06 13.53 -4.17
CA GLN A 335 6.52 13.67 -3.97
C GLN A 335 7.28 12.33 -3.93
N ASP A 336 6.62 11.24 -3.55
CA ASP A 336 7.23 9.91 -3.40
C ASP A 336 6.96 8.95 -4.58
N ARG A 337 6.26 9.42 -5.64
CA ARG A 337 5.98 8.59 -6.83
C ARG A 337 7.25 8.53 -7.71
N PRO A 338 7.75 7.33 -8.07
CA PRO A 338 8.82 7.22 -9.05
C PRO A 338 8.35 7.63 -10.44
N GLN A 339 9.30 7.97 -11.32
CA GLN A 339 9.03 8.31 -12.72
C GLN A 339 9.37 7.13 -13.63
N SER A 340 8.56 6.94 -14.67
CA SER A 340 8.79 5.92 -15.70
C SER A 340 9.07 6.59 -17.05
N PHE A 341 10.32 6.50 -17.49
CA PHE A 341 10.81 7.22 -18.69
C PHE A 341 10.69 6.42 -19.99
N SER A 342 10.49 5.10 -19.92
CA SER A 342 10.44 4.22 -21.10
C SER A 342 9.49 3.06 -20.89
N THR A 343 9.01 2.49 -21.99
CA THR A 343 8.22 1.25 -21.99
C THR A 343 9.16 0.08 -22.22
N LEU A 344 9.02 -0.98 -21.43
CA LEU A 344 9.79 -2.20 -21.65
C LEU A 344 9.14 -3.01 -22.79
N ASN A 345 9.92 -3.36 -23.81
CA ASN A 345 9.46 -4.28 -24.84
C ASN A 345 9.72 -5.72 -24.37
N THR A 346 8.65 -6.41 -23.98
CA THR A 346 8.69 -7.76 -23.43
C THR A 346 8.58 -8.85 -24.49
N GLY A 347 8.18 -8.48 -25.71
CA GLY A 347 7.82 -9.45 -26.76
C GLY A 347 6.51 -10.19 -26.51
N LEU A 348 5.77 -9.87 -25.44
CA LEU A 348 4.46 -10.45 -25.15
C LEU A 348 3.42 -9.90 -26.11
N THR A 349 2.48 -10.77 -26.51
CA THR A 349 1.38 -10.43 -27.41
C THR A 349 0.05 -10.71 -26.73
N ASP A 350 -0.92 -9.82 -26.98
CA ASP A 350 -2.29 -10.01 -26.52
C ASP A 350 -2.89 -11.25 -27.17
N THR A 351 -3.70 -11.97 -26.40
CA THR A 351 -4.56 -13.00 -27.00
C THR A 351 -5.69 -12.37 -27.81
N THR A 352 -6.19 -13.14 -28.77
CA THR A 352 -7.35 -12.74 -29.60
C THR A 352 -8.42 -13.82 -29.56
N ILE A 353 -9.68 -13.42 -29.71
CA ILE A 353 -10.78 -14.38 -29.93
C ILE A 353 -10.94 -14.58 -31.44
N GLN A 354 -10.82 -15.83 -31.89
CA GLN A 354 -10.95 -16.20 -33.29
C GLN A 354 -11.99 -17.30 -33.47
N LYS A 355 -12.67 -17.30 -34.62
CA LYS A 355 -13.56 -18.40 -35.00
C LYS A 355 -12.72 -19.59 -35.49
N VAL A 356 -12.80 -20.71 -34.79
CA VAL A 356 -12.12 -21.97 -35.11
C VAL A 356 -13.20 -23.04 -35.31
N GLY A 357 -13.46 -23.40 -36.57
CA GLY A 357 -14.60 -24.25 -36.93
C GLY A 357 -15.93 -23.57 -36.61
N ASP A 358 -16.76 -24.22 -35.79
CA ASP A 358 -18.07 -23.72 -35.37
C ASP A 358 -18.06 -22.98 -34.02
N THR A 359 -16.89 -22.89 -33.37
CA THR A 359 -16.72 -22.27 -32.04
C THR A 359 -15.80 -21.05 -32.09
N TYR A 360 -15.93 -20.15 -31.12
CA TYR A 360 -14.92 -19.11 -30.87
C TYR A 360 -13.93 -19.60 -29.81
N ARG A 361 -12.64 -19.30 -29.98
CA ARG A 361 -11.57 -19.71 -29.05
C ARG A 361 -10.60 -18.58 -28.78
N VAL A 362 -10.01 -18.58 -27.59
CA VAL A 362 -8.87 -17.72 -27.27
C VAL A 362 -7.61 -18.29 -27.91
N VAL A 363 -6.91 -17.46 -28.70
CA VAL A 363 -5.69 -17.80 -29.45
C VAL A 363 -4.57 -16.83 -29.09
N ARG A 364 -3.37 -17.36 -28.83
CA ARG A 364 -2.14 -16.59 -28.59
C ARG A 364 -1.40 -16.27 -29.88
#